data_AF-A0A954R564-F1
#
_entry.id   AF-A0A954R564-F1
#
_cell.length_a   1.000
_cell.length_b   1.000
_cell.length_c   1.000
_cell.angle_alpha   90.00
_cell.angle_beta   90.00
_cell.angle_gamma   90.00
#
_symmetry.space_group_name_H-M   'P 1'
#
loop_
_entity.id
_entity.type
_entity.pdbx_description
1 polymer ?
#
loop_
_entity_poly.entity_id
_entity_poly.type
_entity_poly.pdbx_seq_one_letter_code
_entity_poly.pdbx_strand_id
1 'polypeptide(L)' 'MFTKRFRICSVLGFPIYLDLSWFAIAILISWSLATGYFPQQLEGLTNTTYWTMGVVGALGLFASILAH' A
#
# COMPACT_ATOMS: atom_id res chain seq x y z
N MET A 1 -2.40 6.84 16.01
CA MET A 1 -2.18 6.44 17.42
C MET A 1 -0.76 5.89 17.66
N PHE A 2 0.27 6.32 16.91
CA PHE A 2 1.69 6.16 17.28
C PHE A 2 2.46 7.42 16.90
N THR A 3 3.21 7.96 17.85
CA THR A 3 3.48 9.41 18.04
C THR A 3 4.66 9.96 17.23
N LYS A 4 5.09 9.33 16.13
CA LYS A 4 6.19 9.85 15.28
C LYS A 4 5.74 10.02 13.84
N ARG A 5 5.35 11.25 13.52
CA ARG A 5 5.04 11.74 12.17
C ARG A 5 6.31 12.28 11.54
N PHE A 6 6.81 11.61 10.51
CA PHE A 6 7.91 12.15 9.71
C PHE A 6 7.32 12.91 8.53
N ARG A 7 7.77 14.14 8.32
CA ARG A 7 7.44 14.90 7.12
C ARG A 7 8.27 14.32 5.98
N ILE A 8 7.65 13.58 5.07
CA ILE A 8 8.38 12.90 3.98
C ILE A 8 8.44 13.79 2.75
N CYS A 9 7.31 14.37 2.33
CA CYS A 9 7.23 15.23 1.16
C CYS A 9 6.23 16.37 1.38
N SER A 10 6.38 17.46 0.64
CA SER A 10 5.36 18.51 0.51
C SER A 10 4.77 18.40 -0.89
N VAL A 11 3.48 18.12 -1.01
CA VAL A 11 2.76 18.13 -2.29
C VAL A 11 1.90 19.39 -2.31
N LEU A 12 2.09 20.25 -3.31
CA LEU A 12 1.31 21.49 -3.51
C LEU A 12 1.30 22.45 -2.30
N GLY A 13 2.33 22.42 -1.45
CA GLY A 13 2.41 23.24 -0.24
C GLY A 13 1.81 22.60 1.02
N PHE A 14 1.21 21.41 0.89
CA PHE A 14 0.70 20.62 2.01
C PHE A 14 1.77 19.62 2.49
N PRO A 15 2.22 19.72 3.76
CA PRO A 15 3.17 18.76 4.32
C PRO A 15 2.49 17.40 4.52
N ILE A 16 2.93 16.40 3.75
CA ILE A 16 2.52 15.01 3.93
C ILE A 16 3.35 14.42 5.07
N TYR A 17 2.64 13.99 6.11
CA TYR A 17 3.21 13.28 7.24
C TYR A 17 2.94 11.79 7.07
N LEU A 18 3.99 10.99 7.01
CA LEU A 18 3.89 9.54 7.09
C LEU A 18 4.32 9.12 8.50
N ASP A 19 3.54 8.25 9.11
CA ASP A 19 3.91 7.58 10.36
C ASP A 19 4.23 6.11 10.10
N LEU A 20 4.84 5.46 11.08
CA LEU A 20 5.24 4.05 10.94
C LEU A 20 4.04 3.12 10.71
N SER A 21 2.83 3.52 11.13
CA SER A 21 1.62 2.74 10.90
C SER A 21 1.26 2.66 9.42
N TRP A 22 1.64 3.64 8.60
CA TRP A 22 1.43 3.59 7.15
C TRP A 22 2.17 2.43 6.49
N PHE A 23 3.42 2.17 6.90
CA PHE A 23 4.17 1.02 6.39
C PHE A 23 3.55 -0.30 6.84
N ALA A 24 3.11 -0.40 8.10
CA ALA A 24 2.42 -1.58 8.60
C ALA A 24 1.13 -1.85 7.79
N ILE A 25 0.33 -0.81 7.53
CA ILE A 25 -0.88 -0.89 6.71
C ILE A 25 -0.52 -1.28 5.28
N ALA A 26 0.51 -0.69 4.67
CA ALA A 26 0.92 -1.01 3.31
C ALA A 26 1.32 -2.48 3.14
N ILE A 27 2.04 -3.03 4.12
CA ILE A 27 2.42 -4.45 4.15
C ILE A 27 1.17 -5.32 4.31
N LEU A 28 0.27 -4.99 5.25
CA LEU A 28 -0.95 -5.76 5.48
C LEU A 28 -1.87 -5.76 4.25
N ILE A 29 -2.04 -4.62 3.59
CA ILE A 29 -2.83 -4.50 2.35
C ILE A 29 -2.17 -5.33 1.24
N SER A 30 -0.86 -5.19 1.02
CA SER A 30 -0.15 -5.94 -0.01
C SER A 30 -0.24 -7.45 0.21
N TRP A 31 -0.11 -7.89 1.47
CA TRP A 31 -0.23 -9.30 1.84
C TRP A 31 -1.66 -9.81 1.61
N SER A 32 -2.67 -9.08 2.06
CA SER A 32 -4.07 -9.44 1.87
C SER A 32 -4.45 -9.56 0.39
N LEU A 33 -3.95 -8.63 -0.44
CA LEU A 33 -4.11 -8.69 -1.89
C LEU A 33 -3.40 -9.91 -2.51
N ALA A 34 -2.14 -10.13 -2.12
CA ALA A 34 -1.29 -11.17 -2.70
C ALA A 34 -1.72 -12.59 -2.32
N THR A 35 -2.20 -12.82 -1.10
CA THR A 35 -2.56 -14.18 -0.63
C THR A 35 -4.05 -14.43 -0.51
N GLY A 36 -4.86 -13.37 -0.41
CA GLY A 36 -6.31 -13.48 -0.31
C GLY A 36 -6.98 -13.20 -1.65
N TYR A 37 -6.92 -11.93 -2.08
CA TYR A 37 -7.75 -11.45 -3.19
C TYR A 37 -7.30 -11.97 -4.57
N PHE A 38 -6.06 -11.73 -4.98
CA PHE A 38 -5.62 -12.07 -6.33
C PHE A 38 -5.61 -13.57 -6.63
N PRO A 39 -5.16 -14.46 -5.72
CA PRO A 39 -5.22 -15.90 -5.97
C PRO A 39 -6.65 -16.43 -6.09
N GLN A 40 -7.64 -15.79 -5.45
CA GLN A 40 -9.05 -16.16 -5.55
C GLN A 40 -9.70 -15.63 -6.85
N GLN A 41 -9.25 -14.47 -7.34
CA GLN A 41 -9.80 -13.85 -8.55
C GLN A 41 -9.14 -14.35 -9.84
N LEU A 42 -7.84 -14.62 -9.80
CA LEU A 42 -7.00 -14.94 -10.96
C LEU A 42 -6.16 -16.17 -10.64
N GLU A 43 -6.77 -17.34 -10.74
CA GLU A 43 -6.10 -18.60 -10.41
C GLU A 43 -4.98 -18.97 -11.41
N GLY A 44 -4.01 -19.77 -10.97
CA GLY A 44 -2.98 -20.37 -11.83
C GLY A 44 -1.74 -19.50 -12.10
N LEU A 45 -1.63 -18.30 -11.51
CA LEU A 45 -0.42 -17.49 -11.58
C LEU A 45 0.62 -17.90 -10.53
N THR A 46 1.86 -17.49 -10.76
CA THR A 46 2.96 -17.76 -9.81
C THR A 46 2.83 -16.89 -8.56
N ASN A 47 3.34 -17.38 -7.43
CA ASN A 47 3.33 -16.62 -6.17
C ASN A 47 4.00 -15.25 -6.30
N THR A 48 5.11 -15.16 -7.05
CA THR A 48 5.79 -13.90 -7.34
C THR A 48 4.87 -12.91 -8.03
N THR A 49 4.08 -13.37 -9.00
CA THR A 49 3.11 -12.52 -9.72
C THR A 49 2.08 -11.93 -8.76
N TYR A 50 1.48 -12.73 -7.87
CA TYR A 50 0.52 -12.21 -6.90
C TYR A 50 1.11 -11.18 -5.95
N TRP A 51 2.35 -11.39 -5.49
CA TRP A 51 3.04 -10.41 -4.65
C TRP A 51 3.32 -9.10 -5.40
N THR A 52 3.76 -9.17 -6.66
CA THR A 52 3.94 -7.96 -7.47
C THR A 52 2.64 -7.21 -7.68
N MET A 53 1.54 -7.92 -7.95
CA MET A 53 0.20 -7.33 -8.06
C MET A 53 -0.26 -6.72 -6.74
N GLY A 54 -0.01 -7.40 -5.61
CA GLY A 54 -0.31 -6.91 -4.26
C GLY A 54 0.37 -5.58 -3.95
N VAL A 55 1.67 -5.49 -4.22
CA VAL A 55 2.45 -4.26 -4.02
C VAL A 55 1.98 -3.14 -4.96
N VAL A 56 1.81 -3.43 -6.25
CA VAL A 56 1.34 -2.43 -7.23
C VAL A 56 -0.07 -1.94 -6.89
N GLY A 57 -0.97 -2.84 -6.50
CA GLY A 57 -2.33 -2.51 -6.09
C GLY A 57 -2.36 -1.67 -4.82
N ALA A 58 -1.55 -2.01 -3.80
CA ALA A 58 -1.40 -1.20 -2.60
C ALA A 58 -0.87 0.21 -2.91
N LEU A 59 0.16 0.32 -3.76
CA LEU A 59 0.69 1.62 -4.20
C LEU A 59 -0.38 2.44 -4.95
N GLY A 60 -1.17 1.82 -5.83
CA GLY A 60 -2.27 2.47 -6.53
C GLY A 60 -3.35 2.99 -5.57
N LEU A 61 -3.71 2.19 -4.54
CA LEU A 61 -4.63 2.61 -3.48
C LEU A 61 -4.10 3.84 -2.73
N PHE A 62 -2.84 3.82 -2.31
CA PHE A 62 -2.24 4.97 -1.64
C PHE A 62 -2.14 6.20 -2.53
N ALA A 63 -1.79 6.03 -3.81
CA ALA A 63 -1.79 7.12 -4.78
C ALA A 63 -3.19 7.73 -4.92
N SER A 64 -4.24 6.92 -4.95
CA SER A 64 -5.63 7.40 -4.98
C SER A 64 -6.00 8.19 -3.73
N ILE A 65 -5.56 7.75 -2.55
CA ILE A 65 -5.80 8.45 -1.28
C ILE A 65 -5.07 9.81 -1.25
N LEU A 66 -3.85 9.86 -1.81
CA LEU A 66 -3.08 11.10 -1.89
C LEU A 66 -3.63 12.07 -2.94
N ALA A 67 -4.31 11.57 -3.96
CA ALA A 67 -4.90 12.38 -5.04
C ALA A 67 -6.28 12.95 -4.68
N HIS A 68 -6.99 12.35 -3.72
CA HIS A 68 -8.30 12.78 -3.24
C HIS A 68 -8.19 13.85 -2.15
#